data_AF-A0A958B326-F1
#
_entry.id   AF-A0A958B326-F1
#
_cell.length_a   1.000
_cell.length_b   1.000
_cell.length_c   1.000
_cell.angle_alpha   90.00
_cell.angle_beta   90.00
_cell.angle_gamma   90.00
#
_symmetry.space_group_name_H-M   'P 1'
#
loop_
_entity.id
_entity.type
_entity.pdbx_description
1 polymer ?
#
loop_
_entity_poly.entity_id
_entity_poly.type
_entity_poly.pdbx_seq_one_letter_code
_entity_poly.pdbx_strand_id
1 'polypeptide(L)'
;KAARAVLGATGLPLMVFGPGIADLDNELLVAVAEETAGERLVLGVCEDKNYRTIVAAAMAHGHLVDSRTPMDVNLAKQLIILTRDVGLPMDRILMDPSTGALGYGIEYGYSVMERLRLAALNGDSMTQQPMLVTPGEEGWKLKESKVGEGVPAAWGDWNERAVTWEVLTSTTLLQSGADIVVLRHPDSVAEVRSVIDRLMKPGQNGHA
;
A
#
# COMPACT_ATOMS: atom_id res chain seq x y z
N LYS A 1 2.42 6.80 -22.21
CA LYS A 1 2.25 8.28 -22.31
C LYS A 1 1.98 8.96 -20.97
N ALA A 2 0.89 8.64 -20.26
CA ALA A 2 0.58 9.28 -18.96
C ALA A 2 1.68 9.07 -17.90
N ALA A 3 2.18 7.83 -17.75
CA ALA A 3 3.28 7.53 -16.82
C ALA A 3 4.53 8.39 -17.09
N ARG A 4 4.94 8.52 -18.36
CA ARG A 4 6.03 9.42 -18.78
C ARG A 4 5.78 10.88 -18.43
N ALA A 5 4.56 11.37 -18.65
CA ALA A 5 4.22 12.75 -18.33
C ALA A 5 4.36 13.02 -16.82
N VAL A 6 3.94 12.07 -15.97
CA VAL A 6 4.10 12.17 -14.51
C VAL A 6 5.59 12.12 -14.14
N LEU A 7 6.37 11.16 -14.65
CA LEU A 7 7.82 11.09 -14.42
C LEU A 7 8.56 12.36 -14.85
N GLY A 8 8.14 12.99 -15.95
CA GLY A 8 8.71 14.28 -16.39
C GLY A 8 8.31 15.46 -15.50
N ALA A 9 7.22 15.33 -14.73
CA ALA A 9 6.70 16.39 -13.86
C ALA A 9 7.19 16.28 -12.41
N THR A 10 7.73 15.14 -11.98
CA THR A 10 8.23 14.92 -10.62
C THR A 10 9.56 14.16 -10.59
N GLY A 11 10.44 14.50 -9.65
CA GLY A 11 11.64 13.72 -9.36
C GLY A 11 11.42 12.59 -8.34
N LEU A 12 10.17 12.35 -7.93
CA LEU A 12 9.82 11.34 -6.93
C LEU A 12 9.60 9.95 -7.57
N PRO A 13 9.81 8.86 -6.82
CA PRO A 13 9.42 7.52 -7.26
C PRO A 13 7.93 7.43 -7.59
N LEU A 14 7.58 6.55 -8.54
CA LEU A 14 6.21 6.37 -9.01
C LEU A 14 5.74 4.92 -8.81
N MET A 15 4.49 4.78 -8.37
CA MET A 15 3.75 3.51 -8.36
C MET A 15 2.61 3.61 -9.36
N VAL A 16 2.38 2.55 -10.15
CA VAL A 16 1.31 2.51 -11.14
C VAL A 16 0.47 1.26 -10.91
N PHE A 17 -0.80 1.49 -10.55
CA PHE A 17 -1.79 0.43 -10.40
C PHE A 17 -2.74 0.39 -11.59
N GLY A 18 -3.04 -0.82 -12.04
CA GLY A 18 -4.04 -1.07 -13.08
C GLY A 18 -5.49 -0.89 -12.59
N PRO A 19 -6.49 -1.01 -13.49
CA PRO A 19 -7.91 -0.92 -13.15
C PRO A 19 -8.45 -2.06 -12.26
N GLY A 20 -7.69 -3.13 -11.99
CA GLY A 20 -8.13 -4.27 -11.19
C GLY A 20 -8.92 -5.31 -12.00
N ILE A 21 -8.74 -5.31 -13.33
CA ILE A 21 -9.32 -6.31 -14.24
C ILE A 21 -8.14 -6.97 -14.94
N ALA A 22 -7.95 -8.28 -14.70
CA ALA A 22 -6.72 -8.99 -15.05
C ALA A 22 -6.21 -8.75 -16.48
N ASP A 23 -7.09 -8.86 -17.48
CA ASP A 23 -6.71 -8.67 -18.89
C ASP A 23 -6.29 -7.22 -19.17
N LEU A 24 -6.98 -6.24 -18.59
CA LEU A 24 -6.67 -4.81 -18.74
C LEU A 24 -5.43 -4.41 -17.95
N ASP A 25 -5.24 -4.98 -16.76
CA ASP A 25 -4.03 -4.80 -15.95
C ASP A 25 -2.81 -5.29 -16.74
N ASN A 26 -2.90 -6.46 -17.35
CA ASN A 26 -1.81 -7.02 -18.14
C ASN A 26 -1.49 -6.17 -19.38
N GLU A 27 -2.50 -5.73 -20.13
CA GLU A 27 -2.30 -4.85 -21.29
C GLU A 27 -1.64 -3.53 -20.87
N LEU A 28 -2.17 -2.88 -19.83
CA LEU A 28 -1.71 -1.58 -19.38
C LEU A 28 -0.31 -1.65 -18.76
N LEU A 29 -0.09 -2.57 -17.82
CA LEU A 29 1.13 -2.61 -17.02
C LEU A 29 2.32 -3.13 -17.82
N VAL A 30 2.12 -4.00 -18.82
CA VAL A 30 3.18 -4.37 -19.77
C VAL A 30 3.62 -3.16 -20.56
N ALA A 31 2.68 -2.39 -21.12
CA ALA A 31 2.98 -1.19 -21.89
C ALA A 31 3.64 -0.09 -21.03
N VAL A 32 3.21 0.05 -19.77
CA VAL A 32 3.85 0.97 -18.81
C VAL A 32 5.28 0.51 -18.51
N ALA A 33 5.49 -0.76 -18.20
CA ALA A 33 6.81 -1.32 -17.90
C ALA A 33 7.80 -1.05 -19.05
N GLU A 34 7.40 -1.34 -20.29
CA GLU A 34 8.24 -1.12 -21.47
C GLU A 34 8.60 0.35 -21.65
N GLU A 35 7.59 1.24 -21.60
CA GLU A 35 7.79 2.68 -21.81
C GLU A 35 8.63 3.34 -20.70
N THR A 36 8.60 2.79 -19.48
CA THR A 36 9.32 3.33 -18.32
C THR A 36 10.55 2.52 -17.93
N ALA A 37 11.08 1.68 -18.82
CA ALA A 37 12.22 0.82 -18.52
C ALA A 37 13.39 1.59 -17.89
N GLY A 38 13.92 1.06 -16.79
CA GLY A 38 15.03 1.68 -16.02
C GLY A 38 14.61 2.70 -14.95
N GLU A 39 13.36 3.17 -14.95
CA GLU A 39 12.85 4.17 -13.99
C GLU A 39 12.51 3.57 -12.60
N ARG A 40 12.56 2.23 -12.47
CA ARG A 40 12.36 1.49 -11.21
C ARG A 40 11.01 1.76 -10.49
N LEU A 41 9.93 1.91 -11.25
CA LEU A 41 8.56 1.97 -10.73
C LEU A 41 8.17 0.74 -9.89
N VAL A 42 7.14 0.89 -9.06
CA VAL A 42 6.33 -0.22 -8.53
C VAL A 42 5.13 -0.42 -9.45
N LEU A 43 4.94 -1.64 -9.95
CA LEU A 43 3.81 -2.02 -10.79
C LEU A 43 2.86 -2.92 -10.01
N GLY A 44 1.56 -2.67 -10.13
CA GLY A 44 0.58 -3.43 -9.37
C GLY A 44 -0.82 -3.45 -9.99
N VAL A 45 -1.69 -4.34 -9.53
CA VAL A 45 -1.44 -5.24 -8.39
C VAL A 45 -1.23 -6.66 -8.88
N CYS A 46 -0.19 -7.33 -8.35
CA CYS A 46 -0.04 -8.76 -8.51
C CYS A 46 -0.99 -9.46 -7.53
N GLU A 47 -1.80 -10.39 -8.03
CA GLU A 47 -2.67 -11.25 -7.24
C GLU A 47 -2.42 -12.72 -7.59
N ASP A 48 -2.86 -13.67 -6.76
CA ASP A 48 -2.63 -15.12 -6.93
C ASP A 48 -2.92 -15.64 -8.36
N LYS A 49 -3.96 -15.11 -9.01
CA LYS A 49 -4.34 -15.51 -10.37
C LYS A 49 -3.78 -14.61 -11.49
N ASN A 50 -3.20 -13.46 -11.15
CA ASN A 50 -2.77 -12.44 -12.12
C ASN A 50 -1.36 -11.85 -11.83
N TYR A 51 -0.44 -12.61 -11.25
CA TYR A 51 0.92 -12.11 -10.95
C TYR A 51 1.91 -12.32 -12.11
N ARG A 52 1.83 -13.44 -12.85
CA ARG A 52 2.92 -13.89 -13.74
C ARG A 52 3.31 -12.87 -14.80
N THR A 53 2.34 -12.33 -15.52
CA THR A 53 2.56 -11.37 -16.61
C THR A 53 3.15 -10.07 -16.07
N ILE A 54 2.60 -9.53 -14.98
CA ILE A 54 3.05 -8.30 -14.34
C ILE A 54 4.48 -8.47 -13.82
N VAL A 55 4.77 -9.58 -13.13
CA VAL A 55 6.11 -9.90 -12.62
C VAL A 55 7.12 -10.06 -13.76
N ALA A 56 6.75 -10.74 -14.84
CA ALA A 56 7.63 -10.91 -16.00
C ALA A 56 7.96 -9.55 -16.66
N ALA A 57 6.97 -8.68 -16.83
CA ALA A 57 7.17 -7.33 -17.36
C ALA A 57 8.05 -6.48 -16.43
N ALA A 58 7.78 -6.52 -15.12
CA ALA A 58 8.57 -5.81 -14.14
C ALA A 58 10.04 -6.27 -14.15
N MET A 59 10.27 -7.58 -14.22
CA MET A 59 11.61 -8.16 -14.29
C MET A 59 12.35 -7.75 -15.57
N ALA A 60 11.68 -7.79 -16.72
CA ALA A 60 12.27 -7.44 -18.02
C ALA A 60 12.71 -5.96 -18.10
N HIS A 61 11.98 -5.07 -17.42
CA HIS A 61 12.18 -3.62 -17.53
C HIS A 61 12.77 -2.96 -16.27
N GLY A 62 13.12 -3.76 -15.25
CA GLY A 62 13.84 -3.28 -14.06
C GLY A 62 12.96 -2.64 -12.98
N HIS A 63 11.70 -3.05 -12.89
CA HIS A 63 10.71 -2.55 -11.94
C HIS A 63 10.54 -3.46 -10.71
N LEU A 64 9.81 -2.94 -9.73
CA LEU A 64 9.31 -3.63 -8.55
C LEU A 64 7.84 -4.00 -8.77
N VAL A 65 7.30 -4.88 -7.91
CA VAL A 65 5.87 -5.23 -7.92
C VAL A 65 5.22 -5.03 -6.56
N ASP A 66 3.94 -4.71 -6.61
CA ASP A 66 3.02 -4.74 -5.47
C ASP A 66 2.31 -6.10 -5.41
N SER A 67 2.54 -6.88 -4.35
CA SER A 67 2.01 -8.22 -4.13
C SER A 67 0.79 -8.18 -3.21
N ARG A 68 -0.40 -8.05 -3.78
CA ARG A 68 -1.65 -7.82 -3.04
C ARG A 68 -2.40 -9.11 -2.70
N THR A 69 -2.82 -9.24 -1.45
CA THR A 69 -3.60 -10.38 -0.94
C THR A 69 -4.72 -9.93 0.01
N PRO A 70 -5.80 -10.72 0.17
CA PRO A 70 -6.96 -10.30 0.94
C PRO A 70 -6.82 -10.65 2.44
N MET A 71 -6.07 -9.83 3.19
CA MET A 71 -5.96 -9.89 4.66
C MET A 71 -5.77 -11.33 5.21
N ASP A 72 -4.85 -12.09 4.60
CA ASP A 72 -4.53 -13.45 5.03
C ASP A 72 -3.02 -13.68 5.01
N VAL A 73 -2.50 -14.13 6.16
CA VAL A 73 -1.05 -14.33 6.38
C VAL A 73 -0.47 -15.39 5.44
N ASN A 74 -1.21 -16.46 5.18
CA ASN A 74 -0.74 -17.56 4.35
C ASN A 74 -0.78 -17.17 2.87
N LEU A 75 -1.84 -16.48 2.43
CA LEU A 75 -1.92 -15.98 1.06
C LEU A 75 -0.82 -14.96 0.78
N ALA A 76 -0.57 -14.02 1.71
CA ALA A 76 0.53 -13.04 1.59
C ALA A 76 1.87 -13.75 1.37
N LYS A 77 2.21 -14.72 2.24
CA LYS A 77 3.41 -15.55 2.10
C LYS A 77 3.46 -16.31 0.77
N GLN A 78 2.35 -16.93 0.39
CA GLN A 78 2.27 -17.73 -0.83
C GLN A 78 2.53 -16.87 -2.06
N LEU A 79 1.97 -15.66 -2.13
CA LEU A 79 2.17 -14.77 -3.27
C LEU A 79 3.61 -14.25 -3.37
N ILE A 80 4.28 -14.01 -2.24
CA ILE A 80 5.72 -13.72 -2.21
C ILE A 80 6.53 -14.89 -2.79
N ILE A 81 6.24 -16.12 -2.37
CA ILE A 81 6.90 -17.34 -2.89
C ILE A 81 6.68 -17.46 -4.39
N LEU A 82 5.43 -17.33 -4.85
CA LEU A 82 5.09 -17.42 -6.27
C LEU A 82 5.81 -16.35 -7.10
N THR A 83 5.87 -15.11 -6.60
CA THR A 83 6.56 -13.99 -7.26
C THR A 83 8.07 -14.24 -7.36
N ARG A 84 8.69 -14.74 -6.28
CA ARG A 84 10.09 -15.16 -6.26
C ARG A 84 10.36 -16.30 -7.25
N ASP A 85 9.47 -17.28 -7.35
CA ASP A 85 9.64 -18.45 -8.20
C ASP A 85 9.56 -18.11 -9.71
N VAL A 86 8.93 -16.98 -10.08
CA VAL A 86 9.06 -16.41 -11.44
C VAL A 86 10.47 -15.87 -11.70
N GLY A 87 11.22 -15.53 -10.65
CA GLY A 87 12.59 -15.06 -10.71
C GLY A 87 12.79 -13.61 -10.23
N LEU A 88 11.74 -12.92 -9.76
CA LEU A 88 11.88 -11.56 -9.28
C LEU A 88 12.66 -11.55 -7.95
N PRO A 89 13.72 -10.72 -7.82
CA PRO A 89 14.46 -10.58 -6.58
C PRO A 89 13.57 -10.15 -5.40
N MET A 90 13.83 -10.71 -4.22
CA MET A 90 13.02 -10.46 -3.01
C MET A 90 13.02 -8.99 -2.56
N ASP A 91 14.07 -8.23 -2.90
CA ASP A 91 14.19 -6.79 -2.63
C ASP A 91 13.42 -5.91 -3.63
N ARG A 92 12.69 -6.54 -4.57
CA ARG A 92 11.83 -5.88 -5.55
C ARG A 92 10.35 -6.21 -5.38
N ILE A 93 9.97 -6.76 -4.23
CA ILE A 93 8.59 -7.11 -3.91
C ILE A 93 8.14 -6.28 -2.72
N LEU A 94 7.04 -5.53 -2.88
CA LEU A 94 6.31 -4.93 -1.78
C LEU A 94 5.15 -5.86 -1.43
N MET A 95 4.97 -6.15 -0.13
CA MET A 95 3.85 -6.95 0.33
C MET A 95 2.66 -6.03 0.59
N ASP A 96 1.51 -6.31 -0.01
CA ASP A 96 0.26 -5.62 0.28
C ASP A 96 -0.74 -6.62 0.86
N PRO A 97 -0.91 -6.68 2.19
CA PRO A 97 -1.89 -7.55 2.82
C PRO A 97 -3.34 -7.06 2.63
N SER A 98 -3.55 -5.99 1.85
CA SER A 98 -4.75 -5.17 1.83
C SER A 98 -5.11 -4.63 3.22
N THR A 99 -6.12 -3.77 3.27
CA THR A 99 -6.62 -3.26 4.54
C THR A 99 -8.10 -2.96 4.45
N GLY A 100 -8.75 -2.83 5.61
CA GLY A 100 -10.04 -2.17 5.76
C GLY A 100 -9.85 -0.75 6.28
N ALA A 101 -10.83 0.11 6.07
CA ALA A 101 -10.85 1.43 6.69
C ALA A 101 -11.44 1.40 8.10
N LEU A 102 -11.18 2.45 8.88
CA LEU A 102 -11.76 2.61 10.23
C LEU A 102 -13.27 2.36 10.20
N GLY A 103 -13.75 1.47 11.09
CA GLY A 103 -15.15 1.07 11.19
C GLY A 103 -15.61 0.00 10.19
N TYR A 104 -14.73 -0.41 9.26
CA TYR A 104 -15.03 -1.35 8.18
C TYR A 104 -13.91 -2.39 8.02
N GLY A 105 -13.69 -3.20 9.06
CA GLY A 105 -12.79 -4.35 9.02
C GLY A 105 -11.30 -4.05 9.15
N ILE A 106 -10.94 -2.84 9.61
CA ILE A 106 -9.54 -2.44 9.87
C ILE A 106 -8.83 -3.39 10.85
N GLU A 107 -9.55 -3.93 11.83
CA GLU A 107 -9.03 -4.83 12.86
C GLU A 107 -8.51 -6.16 12.29
N TYR A 108 -9.11 -6.64 11.19
CA TYR A 108 -8.64 -7.83 10.49
C TYR A 108 -7.29 -7.54 9.82
N GLY A 109 -7.21 -6.44 9.04
CA GLY A 109 -5.97 -6.00 8.40
C GLY A 109 -4.87 -5.72 9.42
N TYR A 110 -5.19 -5.02 10.51
CA TYR A 110 -4.28 -4.73 11.62
C TYR A 110 -3.67 -6.01 12.20
N SER A 111 -4.52 -6.99 12.55
CA SER A 111 -4.06 -8.26 13.13
C SER A 111 -3.22 -9.09 12.17
N VAL A 112 -3.54 -9.07 10.87
CA VAL A 112 -2.78 -9.76 9.83
C VAL A 112 -1.40 -9.14 9.67
N MET A 113 -1.32 -7.80 9.62
CA MET A 113 -0.06 -7.07 9.52
C MET A 113 0.84 -7.31 10.74
N GLU A 114 0.31 -7.28 11.96
CA GLU A 114 1.10 -7.60 13.15
C GLU A 114 1.67 -9.02 13.09
N ARG A 115 0.87 -10.00 12.66
CA ARG A 115 1.32 -11.38 12.51
C ARG A 115 2.40 -11.53 11.45
N LEU A 116 2.29 -10.82 10.32
CA LEU A 116 3.32 -10.77 9.28
C LEU A 116 4.60 -10.14 9.83
N ARG A 117 4.51 -9.00 10.51
CA ARG A 117 5.65 -8.34 11.14
C ARG A 117 6.34 -9.22 12.18
N LEU A 118 5.56 -9.91 13.04
CA LEU A 118 6.10 -10.84 14.03
C LEU A 118 6.78 -12.05 13.37
N ALA A 119 6.20 -12.61 12.30
CA ALA A 119 6.84 -13.68 11.55
C ALA A 119 8.18 -13.23 10.95
N ALA A 120 8.23 -12.02 10.38
CA ALA A 120 9.42 -11.43 9.81
C ALA A 120 10.55 -11.25 10.83
N LEU A 121 10.20 -10.74 12.03
CA LEU A 121 11.13 -10.57 13.15
C LEU A 121 11.61 -11.91 13.74
N ASN A 122 10.79 -12.96 13.64
CA ASN A 122 11.17 -14.33 14.01
C ASN A 122 11.94 -15.07 12.90
N GLY A 123 12.34 -14.38 11.82
CA GLY A 123 13.23 -14.91 10.79
C GLY A 123 12.54 -15.53 9.58
N ASP A 124 11.22 -15.39 9.44
CA ASP A 124 10.52 -15.87 8.25
C ASP A 124 10.77 -14.93 7.04
N SER A 125 11.73 -15.32 6.21
CA SER A 125 12.16 -14.57 5.02
C SER A 125 11.06 -14.29 3.99
N MET A 126 9.96 -15.06 3.97
CA MET A 126 8.83 -14.84 3.04
C MET A 126 7.85 -13.77 3.55
N THR A 127 8.14 -13.16 4.70
CA THR A 127 7.35 -12.06 5.29
C THR A 127 8.16 -10.80 5.54
N GLN A 128 9.42 -10.78 5.12
CA GLN A 128 10.35 -9.67 5.39
C GLN A 128 10.25 -8.52 4.38
N GLN A 129 9.34 -8.62 3.41
CA GLN A 129 9.07 -7.55 2.46
C GLN A 129 8.40 -6.37 3.17
N PRO A 130 8.72 -5.12 2.80
CA PRO A 130 8.02 -3.96 3.32
C PRO A 130 6.52 -4.04 3.02
N MET A 131 5.70 -3.62 3.98
CA MET A 131 4.24 -3.63 3.85
C MET A 131 3.72 -2.30 3.28
N LEU A 132 3.01 -2.38 2.17
CA LEU A 132 2.25 -1.29 1.55
C LEU A 132 0.75 -1.47 1.85
N VAL A 133 0.06 -0.39 2.16
CA VAL A 133 -1.41 -0.38 2.33
C VAL A 133 -2.04 0.88 1.73
N THR A 134 -3.32 0.80 1.33
CA THR A 134 -4.04 1.88 0.63
C THR A 134 -5.20 2.49 1.44
N PRO A 135 -4.95 3.06 2.64
CA PRO A 135 -6.02 3.60 3.49
C PRO A 135 -6.81 4.73 2.84
N GLY A 136 -6.23 5.49 1.91
CA GLY A 136 -6.97 6.50 1.15
C GLY A 136 -7.99 5.89 0.18
N GLU A 137 -7.68 4.75 -0.44
CA GLU A 137 -8.66 4.04 -1.25
C GLU A 137 -9.83 3.53 -0.40
N GLU A 138 -9.49 2.91 0.72
CA GLU A 138 -10.46 2.29 1.62
C GLU A 138 -11.30 3.32 2.38
N GLY A 139 -10.70 4.41 2.83
CA GLY A 139 -11.37 5.43 3.64
C GLY A 139 -12.36 6.26 2.84
N TRP A 140 -11.99 6.70 1.64
CA TRP A 140 -12.78 7.67 0.85
C TRP A 140 -14.00 7.08 0.13
N LYS A 141 -14.19 5.75 0.15
CA LYS A 141 -15.41 5.11 -0.37
C LYS A 141 -16.53 4.99 0.67
N LEU A 142 -16.22 5.20 1.95
CA LEU A 142 -17.15 5.03 3.07
C LEU A 142 -18.13 6.21 3.22
N LYS A 143 -19.27 5.95 3.84
CA LYS A 143 -20.32 6.97 4.01
C LYS A 143 -19.84 8.14 4.87
N GLU A 144 -19.08 7.84 5.91
CA GLU A 144 -18.63 8.78 6.93
C GLU A 144 -17.65 9.81 6.38
N SER A 145 -16.84 9.44 5.39
CA SER A 145 -15.91 10.35 4.70
C SER A 145 -16.52 10.97 3.43
N LYS A 146 -17.41 10.26 2.73
CA LYS A 146 -17.93 10.69 1.42
C LYS A 146 -19.16 11.59 1.49
N VAL A 147 -19.98 11.45 2.54
CA VAL A 147 -21.30 12.09 2.60
C VAL A 147 -21.34 13.20 3.65
N GLY A 148 -21.58 14.42 3.19
CA GLY A 148 -21.71 15.62 4.04
C GLY A 148 -23.14 15.97 4.47
N GLU A 149 -24.15 15.55 3.69
CA GLU A 149 -25.56 15.90 3.93
C GLU A 149 -26.42 14.67 4.23
N GLY A 150 -27.55 14.85 4.92
CA GLY A 150 -28.46 13.73 5.25
C GLY A 150 -27.86 12.72 6.24
N VAL A 151 -26.86 13.15 7.02
CA VAL A 151 -26.21 12.37 8.08
C VAL A 151 -26.57 12.94 9.46
N PRO A 152 -26.45 12.16 10.55
CA PRO A 152 -26.72 12.65 11.89
C PRO A 152 -25.87 13.87 12.25
N ALA A 153 -26.48 14.91 12.83
CA ALA A 153 -25.75 16.11 13.27
C ALA A 153 -24.60 15.80 14.26
N ALA A 154 -24.73 14.72 15.02
CA ALA A 154 -23.70 14.23 15.94
C ALA A 154 -22.39 13.79 15.24
N TRP A 155 -22.38 13.59 13.91
CA TRP A 155 -21.16 13.30 13.16
C TRP A 155 -20.27 14.53 12.95
N GLY A 156 -20.74 15.72 13.32
CA GLY A 156 -19.95 16.95 13.28
C GLY A 156 -19.66 17.43 11.85
N ASP A 157 -18.63 18.29 11.75
CA ASP A 157 -18.19 18.84 10.48
C ASP A 157 -17.74 17.74 9.51
N TRP A 158 -18.19 17.84 8.26
CA TRP A 158 -17.90 16.81 7.27
C TRP A 158 -16.44 16.80 6.84
N ASN A 159 -15.85 17.98 6.61
CA ASN A 159 -14.48 18.06 6.13
C ASN A 159 -13.50 17.54 7.19
N GLU A 160 -13.66 17.99 8.44
CA GLU A 160 -12.88 17.49 9.58
C GLU A 160 -13.04 15.98 9.76
N ARG A 161 -14.29 15.47 9.72
CA ARG A 161 -14.56 14.03 9.83
C ARG A 161 -13.89 13.23 8.72
N ALA A 162 -14.00 13.67 7.47
CA ALA A 162 -13.50 12.94 6.32
C ALA A 162 -11.97 12.84 6.32
N VAL A 163 -11.29 13.96 6.58
CA VAL A 163 -9.82 14.02 6.73
C VAL A 163 -9.37 13.14 7.90
N THR A 164 -10.05 13.27 9.05
CA THR A 164 -9.75 12.48 10.26
C THR A 164 -9.90 10.98 10.01
N TRP A 165 -10.86 10.55 9.18
CA TRP A 165 -11.08 9.14 8.85
C TRP A 165 -9.86 8.51 8.16
N GLU A 166 -9.30 9.21 7.16
CA GLU A 166 -8.09 8.78 6.48
C GLU A 166 -6.87 8.82 7.41
N VAL A 167 -6.74 9.86 8.23
CA VAL A 167 -5.64 9.98 9.21
C VAL A 167 -5.67 8.82 10.20
N LEU A 168 -6.81 8.57 10.86
CA LEU A 168 -6.93 7.52 11.87
C LEU A 168 -6.72 6.12 11.28
N THR A 169 -7.26 5.86 10.09
CA THR A 169 -7.01 4.59 9.39
C THR A 169 -5.51 4.42 9.15
N SER A 170 -4.85 5.44 8.63
CA SER A 170 -3.42 5.39 8.30
C SER A 170 -2.53 5.24 9.52
N THR A 171 -2.77 6.03 10.58
CA THR A 171 -1.97 5.96 11.81
C THR A 171 -2.15 4.63 12.53
N THR A 172 -3.34 4.04 12.46
CA THR A 172 -3.60 2.70 13.00
C THR A 172 -2.78 1.65 12.26
N LEU A 173 -2.75 1.70 10.93
CA LEU A 173 -1.96 0.76 10.12
C LEU A 173 -0.43 0.96 10.24
N LEU A 174 0.02 2.18 10.52
CA LEU A 174 1.42 2.42 10.89
C LEU A 174 1.81 1.69 12.17
N GLN A 175 0.92 1.61 13.17
CA GLN A 175 1.18 0.88 14.42
C GLN A 175 1.23 -0.64 14.22
N SER A 176 0.47 -1.19 13.26
CA SER A 176 0.59 -2.62 12.88
C SER A 176 1.79 -2.91 11.97
N GLY A 177 2.60 -1.91 11.63
CA GLY A 177 3.86 -2.06 10.94
C GLY A 177 3.82 -1.79 9.44
N ALA A 178 2.88 -0.99 8.92
CA ALA A 178 2.96 -0.49 7.55
C ALA A 178 4.26 0.30 7.34
N ASP A 179 4.95 0.01 6.24
CA ASP A 179 6.13 0.77 5.80
C ASP A 179 5.75 1.87 4.80
N ILE A 180 4.68 1.64 4.02
CA ILE A 180 4.16 2.58 3.02
C ILE A 180 2.65 2.70 3.16
N VAL A 181 2.14 3.94 3.28
CA VAL A 181 0.71 4.26 3.29
C VAL A 181 0.37 5.14 2.09
N VAL A 182 -0.61 4.71 1.26
CA VAL A 182 -1.08 5.47 0.10
C VAL A 182 -2.31 6.30 0.48
N LEU A 183 -2.13 7.62 0.48
CA LEU A 183 -3.13 8.62 0.88
C LEU A 183 -3.69 9.39 -0.32
N ARG A 184 -4.82 10.06 -0.14
CA ARG A 184 -5.49 10.90 -1.15
C ARG A 184 -5.60 12.35 -0.74
N HIS A 185 -5.91 12.67 0.51
CA HIS A 185 -6.15 14.06 0.92
C HIS A 185 -4.85 14.75 1.38
N PRO A 186 -4.53 15.96 0.87
CA PRO A 186 -3.28 16.65 1.21
C PRO A 186 -3.16 16.96 2.72
N ASP A 187 -4.27 17.34 3.38
CA ASP A 187 -4.24 17.58 4.82
C ASP A 187 -3.94 16.29 5.61
N SER A 188 -4.49 15.15 5.18
CA SER A 188 -4.16 13.85 5.78
C SER A 188 -2.69 13.49 5.59
N VAL A 189 -2.09 13.83 4.43
CA VAL A 189 -0.64 13.65 4.21
C VAL A 189 0.19 14.45 5.21
N ALA A 190 -0.17 15.72 5.45
CA ALA A 190 0.53 16.57 6.40
C ALA A 190 0.44 16.03 7.83
N GLU A 191 -0.76 15.63 8.26
CA GLU A 191 -0.99 15.09 9.61
C GLU A 191 -0.31 13.73 9.83
N VAL A 192 -0.43 12.81 8.88
CA VAL A 192 0.23 11.49 8.98
C VAL A 192 1.75 11.65 8.99
N ARG A 193 2.32 12.56 8.18
CA ARG A 193 3.76 12.89 8.26
C ARG A 193 4.14 13.40 9.64
N SER A 194 3.37 14.32 10.21
CA SER A 194 3.59 14.82 11.58
C SER A 194 3.56 13.72 12.64
N VAL A 195 2.70 12.71 12.48
CA VAL A 195 2.67 11.52 13.36
C VAL A 195 3.94 10.69 13.18
N ILE A 196 4.35 10.39 11.94
CA ILE A 196 5.58 9.64 11.65
C ILE A 196 6.79 10.35 12.25
N ASP A 197 6.93 11.67 12.02
CA ASP A 197 8.04 12.46 12.57
C ASP A 197 8.11 12.39 14.09
N ARG A 198 6.96 12.31 14.77
CA ARG A 198 6.89 12.15 16.23
C ARG A 198 7.27 10.74 16.68
N LEU A 199 6.83 9.71 15.98
CA LEU A 199 7.18 8.31 16.28
C LEU A 199 8.67 8.02 16.07
N MET A 200 9.29 8.69 15.09
CA MET A 200 10.70 8.50 14.75
C MET A 200 11.66 9.34 15.60
N LYS A 201 11.17 10.22 16.47
CA LYS A 201 12.04 10.93 17.42
C LYS A 201 12.66 9.91 18.37
N PRO A 202 14.01 9.90 18.50
CA PRO A 202 14.66 9.08 19.51
C PRO A 202 14.06 9.40 20.88
N GLY A 203 13.71 8.37 21.65
CA GLY A 203 13.22 8.57 23.02
C GLY A 203 14.23 9.41 23.80
N GLN A 204 13.77 10.45 24.49
CA GLN A 204 14.57 11.22 25.44
C GLN A 204 14.84 10.40 26.71
N ASN A 205 15.38 9.19 26.57
CA ASN A 205 15.88 8.40 27.68
C ASN A 205 17.40 8.47 27.67
N GLY A 206 17.91 9.59 28.20
CA GLY A 206 19.18 9.56 28.89
C GLY A 206 19.00 8.70 30.14
N HIS A 207 19.36 7.42 30.05
CA HIS A 207 19.72 6.62 31.21
C HIS A 207 21.16 6.16 30.97
N ALA A 208 22.03 6.65 31.86
CA ALA A 208 23.39 6.21 32.07
C ALA A 208 23.44 4.73 32.50
#